data_AF-A0A0C9Z434-F1
#
_entry.id   AF-A0A0C9Z434-F1
#
_cell.length_a   1.000
_cell.length_b   1.000
_cell.length_c   1.000
_cell.angle_alpha   90.00
_cell.angle_beta   90.00
_cell.angle_gamma   90.00
#
_symmetry.space_group_name_H-M   'P 1'
#
loop_
_entity.id
_entity.type
_entity.pdbx_description
1 polymer ?
#
loop_
_entity_poly.entity_id
_entity_poly.type
_entity_poly.pdbx_seq_one_letter_code
_entity_poly.pdbx_strand_id
1 'polypeptide(L)'
;MIFYLSLLAALALLVMLGYHYRSVILPHVPTKVRSMFPGLNHYTPLSTFSGQAQAGLSSSMFDIEANMRDGDSRAGLDERGTQEVLEIMRRERVDFDQARLIRHNQILARNDIDPSGMPLDSKAVTRL
;
A
#
# COMPACT_ATOMS: atom_id res chain seq x y z
N MET A 1 -13.70 30.88 -39.08
CA MET A 1 -14.07 30.87 -37.64
C MET A 1 -14.70 29.55 -37.21
N ILE A 2 -15.72 29.04 -37.92
CA ILE A 2 -16.37 27.75 -37.62
C ILE A 2 -15.37 26.58 -37.57
N PHE A 3 -14.42 26.52 -38.52
CA PHE A 3 -13.38 25.49 -38.54
C PHE A 3 -12.58 25.39 -37.23
N TYR A 4 -12.13 26.52 -36.68
CA TYR A 4 -11.38 26.55 -35.43
C TYR A 4 -12.24 26.15 -34.22
N LEU A 5 -13.52 26.52 -34.23
CA LEU A 5 -14.48 26.10 -33.20
C LEU A 5 -14.74 24.59 -33.27
N SER A 6 -14.88 24.02 -34.46
CA SER A 6 -15.03 22.58 -34.67
C SER A 6 -13.78 21.81 -34.25
N LEU A 7 -12.58 22.33 -34.56
CA LEU A 7 -11.31 21.74 -34.13
C LEU A 7 -11.19 21.71 -32.60
N LEU A 8 -11.54 22.82 -31.94
CA LEU A 8 -11.49 22.93 -30.49
C LEU A 8 -12.51 22.01 -29.81
N ALA A 9 -13.73 21.90 -30.36
CA ALA A 9 -14.75 20.98 -29.88
C ALA A 9 -14.31 19.51 -30.02
N ALA A 10 -13.69 19.14 -31.16
CA ALA A 10 -13.16 17.80 -31.37
C ALA A 10 -12.02 17.46 -30.38
N LEU A 11 -11.11 18.41 -30.12
CA LEU A 11 -10.04 18.25 -29.14
C LEU A 11 -10.60 18.08 -27.72
N ALA A 12 -11.55 18.91 -27.31
CA ALA A 12 -12.20 18.82 -26.01
C ALA A 12 -12.92 17.48 -25.82
N LEU A 13 -13.58 16.98 -26.86
CA LEU A 13 -14.25 15.68 -26.85
C LEU A 13 -13.24 14.53 -26.72
N LEU A 14 -12.09 14.60 -27.39
CA LEU A 14 -11.00 13.62 -27.22
C LEU A 14 -10.44 13.62 -25.80
N VAL A 15 -10.22 14.80 -25.21
CA VAL A 15 -9.75 14.93 -23.82
C VAL A 15 -10.78 14.35 -22.85
N MET A 16 -12.06 14.66 -23.05
CA MET A 16 -13.17 14.12 -22.23
C MET A 16 -13.22 12.59 -22.32
N LEU A 17 -13.15 12.02 -23.53
CA LEU A 17 -13.15 10.57 -23.72
C LEU A 17 -11.91 9.91 -23.09
N GLY A 18 -10.73 10.50 -23.29
CA GLY A 18 -9.49 10.02 -22.68
C GLY A 18 -9.56 10.02 -21.15
N TYR A 19 -10.19 11.05 -20.56
CA TYR A 19 -10.43 11.11 -19.11
C TYR A 19 -11.45 10.06 -18.64
N HIS A 20 -12.53 9.84 -19.39
CA HIS A 20 -13.56 8.87 -19.04
C HIS A 20 -13.04 7.42 -19.10
N TYR A 21 -12.28 7.09 -20.15
CA TYR A 21 -11.69 5.76 -20.35
C TYR A 21 -10.28 5.61 -19.77
N ARG A 22 -9.85 6.56 -18.93
CA ARG A 22 -8.51 6.60 -18.36
C ARG A 22 -8.11 5.28 -17.70
N SER A 23 -9.04 4.58 -17.03
CA SER A 23 -8.79 3.32 -16.31
C SER A 23 -8.47 2.15 -17.23
N VAL A 24 -9.00 2.14 -18.46
CA VAL A 24 -8.79 1.08 -19.45
C VAL A 24 -7.54 1.35 -20.29
N ILE A 25 -7.24 2.64 -20.53
CA ILE A 25 -6.09 3.08 -21.32
C ILE A 25 -4.80 2.98 -20.49
N LEU A 26 -4.83 3.36 -19.20
CA LEU A 26 -3.63 3.42 -18.35
C LEU A 26 -2.76 2.16 -18.40
N PRO A 27 -3.31 0.93 -18.26
CA PRO A 27 -2.52 -0.30 -18.26
C PRO A 27 -1.70 -0.54 -19.53
N HIS A 28 -2.20 -0.08 -20.68
CA HIS A 28 -1.56 -0.26 -21.99
C HIS A 28 -0.52 0.82 -22.33
N VAL A 29 -0.42 1.88 -21.51
CA VAL A 29 0.56 2.96 -21.71
C VAL A 29 1.96 2.51 -21.30
N PRO A 30 2.97 2.61 -22.17
CA PRO A 30 4.37 2.28 -21.85
C PRO A 30 4.91 3.09 -20.67
N THR A 31 5.76 2.46 -19.86
CA THR A 31 6.37 3.04 -18.65
C THR A 31 7.15 4.34 -18.91
N LYS A 32 7.80 4.49 -20.07
CA LYS A 32 8.50 5.73 -20.47
C LYS A 32 7.59 6.96 -20.59
N VAL A 33 6.33 6.76 -20.99
CA VAL A 33 5.37 7.87 -21.13
C VAL A 33 4.81 8.24 -19.76
N ARG A 34 4.60 7.26 -18.88
CA ARG A 34 4.16 7.50 -17.50
C ARG A 34 5.19 8.31 -16.69
N SER A 35 6.49 8.08 -16.89
CA SER A 35 7.55 8.84 -16.22
C SER A 35 7.66 10.31 -16.67
N MET A 36 7.11 10.68 -17.83
CA MET A 36 7.09 12.07 -18.30
C MET A 36 5.94 12.89 -17.70
N PHE A 37 4.93 12.25 -17.10
CA PHE A 37 3.75 12.90 -16.53
C PHE A 37 3.55 12.48 -15.07
N PRO A 38 4.36 13.00 -14.14
CA PRO A 38 4.35 12.60 -12.72
C PRO A 38 3.00 12.85 -12.01
N GLY A 39 2.14 13.74 -12.55
CA GLY A 39 0.79 13.98 -12.03
C GLY A 39 -0.19 12.82 -12.26
N LEU A 40 0.06 11.92 -13.22
CA LEU A 40 -0.80 10.76 -13.53
C LEU A 40 -0.55 9.54 -12.63
N ASN A 41 0.41 9.60 -11.71
CA ASN A 41 0.80 8.51 -10.82
C ASN A 41 -0.02 8.41 -9.52
N HIS A 42 -1.17 9.08 -9.41
CA HIS A 42 -1.94 9.11 -8.15
C HIS A 42 -2.95 7.97 -7.97
N TYR A 43 -2.82 6.87 -8.72
CA TYR A 43 -3.58 5.66 -8.42
C TYR A 43 -2.64 4.54 -7.96
N THR A 44 -2.31 4.56 -6.67
CA THR A 44 -2.03 3.33 -5.93
C THR A 44 -3.37 2.64 -5.71
N PRO A 45 -3.70 1.54 -6.41
CA PRO A 45 -4.88 0.76 -6.05
C PRO A 45 -4.78 0.42 -4.55
N LEU A 46 -5.86 0.64 -3.81
CA LEU A 46 -5.98 0.17 -2.43
C LEU A 46 -5.53 -1.29 -2.41
N SER A 47 -4.61 -1.64 -1.50
CA SER A 47 -4.15 -3.01 -1.33
C SER A 47 -5.32 -3.87 -0.85
N THR A 48 -6.12 -4.33 -1.80
CA THR A 48 -7.24 -5.23 -1.56
C THR A 48 -6.66 -6.48 -0.91
N PHE A 49 -7.39 -7.08 0.03
CA PHE A 49 -6.95 -8.30 0.71
C PHE A 49 -6.50 -9.41 -0.26
N SER A 50 -7.08 -9.48 -1.47
CA SER A 50 -6.65 -10.41 -2.52
C SER A 50 -5.21 -10.21 -2.97
N GLY A 51 -4.75 -8.95 -3.10
CA GLY A 51 -3.35 -8.65 -3.42
C GLY A 51 -2.39 -8.95 -2.26
N GLN A 52 -2.87 -8.81 -1.02
CA GLN A 52 -2.07 -9.13 0.17
C GLN A 52 -1.92 -10.65 0.37
N ALA A 53 -3.02 -11.40 0.19
CA ALA A 53 -3.00 -12.87 0.18
C ALA A 53 -2.07 -13.40 -0.91
N GLN A 54 -2.14 -12.87 -2.13
CA GLN A 54 -1.26 -13.27 -3.22
C GLN A 54 0.22 -12.88 -2.98
N ALA A 55 0.48 -11.86 -2.16
CA ALA A 55 1.82 -11.46 -1.74
C ALA A 55 2.38 -12.28 -0.56
N GLY A 56 1.65 -13.29 -0.07
CA GLY A 56 2.09 -14.15 1.03
C GLY A 56 2.04 -13.47 2.40
N LEU A 57 1.18 -12.47 2.57
CA LEU A 57 0.96 -11.77 3.84
C LEU A 57 -0.08 -12.47 4.73
N SER A 58 -0.16 -13.80 4.68
CA SER A 58 -0.96 -14.61 5.58
C SER A 58 -0.11 -15.69 6.22
N SER A 59 -0.45 -16.07 7.45
CA SER A 59 0.17 -17.17 8.17
C SER A 59 -0.86 -17.94 8.98
N SER A 60 -0.47 -19.09 9.53
CA SER A 60 -1.34 -19.87 10.42
C SER A 60 -1.85 -19.08 11.64
N MET A 61 -1.07 -18.10 12.12
CA MET A 61 -1.44 -17.22 13.23
C MET A 61 -2.12 -15.93 12.78
N PHE A 62 -2.17 -15.67 11.47
CA PHE A 62 -2.73 -14.47 10.89
C PHE A 62 -3.41 -14.78 9.55
N ASP A 63 -4.61 -15.35 9.65
CA ASP A 63 -5.43 -15.71 8.50
C ASP A 63 -6.27 -14.52 8.05
N ILE A 64 -5.94 -13.98 6.88
CA ILE A 64 -6.71 -12.92 6.23
C ILE A 64 -7.80 -13.51 5.34
N GLU A 65 -7.60 -14.72 4.80
CA GLU A 65 -8.49 -15.35 3.83
C GLU A 65 -9.82 -15.77 4.47
N ALA A 66 -9.78 -16.33 5.69
CA ALA A 66 -10.99 -16.61 6.46
C ALA A 66 -11.81 -15.35 6.73
N ASN A 67 -11.15 -14.25 7.13
CA ASN A 67 -11.81 -12.97 7.41
C ASN A 67 -12.47 -12.37 6.15
N MET A 68 -11.83 -12.50 4.98
CA MET A 68 -12.44 -12.11 3.70
C MET A 68 -13.68 -12.93 3.37
N ARG A 69 -13.60 -14.26 3.58
CA ARG A 69 -14.68 -15.19 3.28
C ARG A 69 -15.91 -14.95 4.15
N ASP A 70 -15.69 -14.61 5.41
CA ASP A 70 -16.74 -14.38 6.39
C ASP A 70 -17.27 -12.93 6.39
N GLY A 71 -16.76 -12.08 5.48
CA GLY A 71 -17.27 -10.72 5.25
C GLY A 71 -16.90 -9.72 6.33
N ASP A 72 -15.77 -9.90 7.02
CA ASP A 72 -15.28 -8.99 8.04
C ASP A 72 -14.94 -7.61 7.44
N SER A 73 -15.50 -6.55 8.02
CA SER A 73 -15.30 -5.16 7.60
C SER A 73 -13.98 -4.54 8.09
N ARG A 74 -13.24 -5.20 8.98
CA ARG A 74 -11.96 -4.67 9.49
C ARG A 74 -10.91 -4.71 8.38
N ALA A 75 -10.18 -3.60 8.17
CA ALA A 75 -9.23 -3.42 7.06
C ALA A 75 -7.93 -4.27 7.13
N GLY A 76 -7.72 -5.09 8.17
CA GLY A 76 -6.50 -5.88 8.34
C GLY A 76 -5.25 -5.01 8.56
N LEU A 77 -4.16 -5.29 7.83
CA LEU A 77 -2.95 -4.47 7.86
C LEU A 77 -3.20 -3.12 7.18
N ASP A 78 -2.68 -2.06 7.78
CA ASP A 78 -2.60 -0.74 7.15
C ASP A 78 -1.68 -0.78 5.91
N GLU A 79 -1.92 0.11 4.94
CA GLU A 79 -1.12 0.15 3.70
C GLU A 79 0.38 0.36 3.99
N ARG A 80 0.70 1.23 4.97
CA ARG A 80 2.08 1.49 5.38
C ARG A 80 2.69 0.26 6.04
N GLY A 81 2.01 -0.35 6.99
CA GLY A 81 2.46 -1.58 7.63
C GLY A 81 2.67 -2.73 6.64
N THR A 82 1.81 -2.84 5.62
CA THR A 82 1.97 -3.81 4.54
C THR A 82 3.27 -3.61 3.77
N GLN A 83 3.56 -2.37 3.37
CA GLN A 83 4.78 -2.03 2.64
C GLN A 83 6.04 -2.29 3.48
N GLU A 84 6.02 -1.90 4.75
CA GLU A 84 7.15 -2.11 5.67
C GLU A 84 7.43 -3.61 5.89
N VAL A 85 6.40 -4.43 6.07
CA VAL A 85 6.57 -5.89 6.20
C VAL A 85 7.14 -6.49 4.92
N LEU A 86 6.62 -6.12 3.74
CA LEU A 86 7.15 -6.59 2.46
C LEU A 86 8.61 -6.15 2.23
N GLU A 87 8.99 -4.96 2.69
CA GLU A 87 10.38 -4.51 2.63
C GLU A 87 11.29 -5.35 3.53
N ILE A 88 10.87 -5.60 4.78
CA ILE A 88 11.63 -6.44 5.72
C ILE A 88 11.76 -7.87 5.19
N MET A 89 10.69 -8.48 4.66
CA MET A 89 10.75 -9.81 4.04
C MET A 89 11.76 -9.85 2.90
N ARG A 90 11.77 -8.84 2.02
CA ARG A 90 12.72 -8.76 0.90
C ARG A 90 14.17 -8.55 1.36
N ARG A 91 14.38 -7.69 2.36
CA ARG A 91 15.71 -7.32 2.86
C ARG A 91 16.34 -8.41 3.70
N GLU A 92 15.59 -8.93 4.67
CA GLU A 92 16.08 -9.91 5.65
C GLU A 92 15.87 -11.36 5.21
N ARG A 93 15.13 -11.59 4.11
CA ARG A 93 14.80 -12.94 3.58
C ARG A 93 14.10 -13.83 4.60
N VAL A 94 13.18 -13.24 5.35
CA VAL A 94 12.42 -13.89 6.43
C VAL A 94 10.95 -14.09 6.05
N ASP A 95 10.28 -14.99 6.76
CA ASP A 95 8.84 -15.23 6.61
C ASP A 95 8.00 -14.06 7.14
N PHE A 96 6.72 -14.06 6.79
CA PHE A 96 5.77 -13.00 7.15
C PHE A 96 5.70 -12.73 8.67
N ASP A 97 5.59 -13.78 9.49
CA ASP A 97 5.51 -13.61 10.95
C ASP A 97 6.81 -13.07 11.55
N GLN A 98 7.96 -13.50 11.03
CA GLN A 98 9.26 -12.99 11.43
C GLN A 98 9.42 -11.52 11.04
N ALA A 99 9.00 -11.15 9.82
CA ALA A 99 9.01 -9.76 9.37
C ALA A 99 8.11 -8.87 10.24
N ARG A 100 6.93 -9.36 10.63
CA ARG A 100 6.03 -8.65 11.56
C ARG A 100 6.66 -8.46 12.94
N LEU A 101 7.33 -9.48 13.48
CA LEU A 101 8.04 -9.38 14.75
C LEU A 101 9.18 -8.35 14.69
N ILE A 102 9.99 -8.41 13.63
CA ILE A 102 11.09 -7.45 13.41
C ILE A 102 10.55 -6.03 13.31
N ARG A 103 9.48 -5.82 12.53
CA ARG A 103 8.82 -4.52 12.41
C ARG A 103 8.36 -4.01 13.77
N HIS A 104 7.72 -4.86 14.57
CA HIS A 104 7.22 -4.49 15.89
C HIS A 104 8.37 -4.08 16.82
N ASN A 105 9.45 -4.86 16.86
CA ASN A 105 10.64 -4.54 17.65
C ASN A 105 11.29 -3.21 17.21
N GLN A 106 11.32 -2.92 15.91
CA GLN A 106 11.79 -1.62 15.40
C GLN A 106 10.90 -0.46 15.86
N ILE A 107 9.58 -0.66 15.94
CA ILE A 107 8.66 0.36 16.48
C ILE A 107 8.93 0.57 17.97
N LEU A 108 9.07 -0.49 18.76
CA LEU A 108 9.39 -0.40 20.19
C LEU A 108 10.71 0.36 20.42
N ALA A 109 11.77 -0.04 19.71
CA ALA A 109 13.08 0.60 19.84
C ALA A 109 13.05 2.09 19.45
N ARG A 110 12.27 2.48 18.44
CA ARG A 110 12.09 3.89 18.04
C ARG A 110 11.35 4.73 19.09
N ASN A 111 10.66 4.10 20.03
CA ASN A 111 9.92 4.77 21.10
C ASN A 111 10.58 4.55 22.48
N ASP A 112 11.85 4.18 22.53
CA ASP A 112 12.60 3.91 23.77
C ASP A 112 11.94 2.80 24.62
N ILE A 113 11.41 1.77 23.97
CA ILE A 113 10.82 0.59 24.60
C ILE A 113 11.67 -0.64 24.25
N ASP A 114 12.03 -1.40 25.28
CA ASP A 114 12.72 -2.67 25.18
C ASP A 114 11.83 -3.74 24.50
N PRO A 115 12.39 -4.78 23.84
CA PRO A 115 11.58 -5.88 23.29
C PRO A 115 10.74 -6.62 24.33
N SER A 116 11.07 -6.53 25.63
CA SER A 116 10.20 -7.03 26.71
C SER A 116 8.95 -6.18 26.95
N GLY A 117 8.83 -5.01 26.31
CA GLY A 117 7.76 -4.03 26.53
C GLY A 117 8.07 -3.02 27.64
N MET A 118 9.24 -3.11 28.29
CA MET A 118 9.63 -2.19 29.36
C MET A 118 10.22 -0.88 28.79
N PRO A 119 9.92 0.28 29.39
CA PRO A 119 10.59 1.52 29.00
C PRO A 119 12.11 1.43 29.25
N LEU A 120 12.91 1.97 28.34
CA LEU A 120 14.36 2.12 28.50
C LEU A 120 14.74 3.35 29.34
N ASP A 121 13.77 4.19 29.70
CA ASP A 121 14.00 5.33 30.58
C ASP A 121 14.35 4.88 32.00
N SER A 122 15.56 5.24 32.45
CA SER A 122 16.06 5.01 33.80
C SER A 122 15.19 5.60 34.92
N LYS A 123 14.34 6.59 34.61
CA LYS A 123 13.42 7.21 35.56
C LYS A 123 12.03 6.58 35.57
N ALA A 124 11.77 5.59 34.72
CA ALA A 124 10.50 4.90 34.69
C ALA A 124 10.28 4.11 35.99
N VAL A 125 9.21 4.44 36.72
CA VAL A 125 8.79 3.66 37.89
C VAL A 125 8.06 2.42 37.41
N THR A 126 8.69 1.26 37.54
CA THR A 126 8.19 -0.01 36.99
C THR A 126 7.56 -0.92 38.04
N ARG A 127 7.66 -0.57 39.33
CA ARG A 127 7.10 -1.30 40.47
C ARG A 127 6.69 -0.30 41.55
N LEU A 128 5.59 -0.60 42.25
CA LEU A 128 5.05 0.18 43.37
C LEU A 128 5.37 -0.50 44.70
#